data_AF-A0A957LN45-F1
#
_entry.id   AF-A0A957LN45-F1
#
_cell.length_a   1.000
_cell.length_b   1.000
_cell.length_c   1.000
_cell.angle_alpha   90.00
_cell.angle_beta   90.00
_cell.angle_gamma   90.00
#
_symmetry.space_group_name_H-M   'P 1'
#
loop_
_entity.id
_entity.type
_entity.pdbx_description
1 polymer ?
#
loop_
_entity_poly.entity_id
_entity_poly.type
_entity_poly.pdbx_seq_one_letter_code
_entity_poly.pdbx_strand_id
1 'polypeptide(L)'
;FARVGGKHRNFIEVHLAKSRRAGALTGTPIPHVITTSYLTHAPIADFLARTRNSGYPGPLLLSPGRAVGLRLIPMARDLRFAWEEMPQQLLDEQAQKVRESLHAALINWAQQAGEGSDYTDNLPAQCLHPVGHWYEVPNLLRNGVLARLLAERPTLRHLLVHNIDTLGADVDPLLLGQHIRSGKALTTEVITRRIDDRGGGLARVDGQLRLVEGLALPREEIEFNLTYYNSATYWVDIDQLLAAFGLSRADLADDDRVAAAVRGLAARMPTYITLKDVKKRWGKGQEDVFPVTQFEKLWGDMTTLPGYECGFVVVPRVRGQQLKEVAQLDGWLRDGSAAYLETLCAWA
;
A
#
# COMPACT_ATOMS: atom_id res chain seq x y z
N PHE A 1 7.34 7.15 17.09
CA PHE A 1 8.12 7.64 15.93
C PHE A 1 8.61 9.05 16.17
N ALA A 2 7.78 9.98 16.65
CA ALA A 2 8.18 11.35 17.00
C ALA A 2 7.45 11.84 18.25
N ARG A 3 7.93 12.95 18.84
CA ARG A 3 7.28 13.64 19.95
C ARG A 3 6.29 14.67 19.39
N VAL A 4 5.00 14.35 19.46
CA VAL A 4 3.87 15.20 19.03
C VAL A 4 2.75 15.11 20.07
N GLY A 5 1.99 16.19 20.28
CA GLY A 5 1.01 16.28 21.37
C GLY A 5 1.64 16.05 22.75
N GLY A 6 2.87 16.56 22.95
CA GLY A 6 3.60 16.53 24.21
C GLY A 6 4.35 15.23 24.55
N LYS A 7 4.09 14.10 23.86
CA LYS A 7 4.73 12.79 24.12
C LYS A 7 5.09 12.02 22.85
N HIS A 8 5.83 10.92 22.99
CA HIS A 8 6.12 10.04 21.86
C HIS A 8 4.84 9.34 21.38
N ARG A 9 4.53 9.46 20.09
CA ARG A 9 3.37 8.83 19.45
C ARG A 9 3.80 7.90 18.32
N ASN A 10 3.00 6.90 18.01
CA ASN A 10 3.10 6.10 16.78
C ASN A 10 2.15 6.62 15.68
N PHE A 11 2.21 6.07 14.46
CA PHE A 11 1.36 6.51 13.35
C PHE A 11 -0.14 6.21 13.59
N ILE A 12 -0.47 5.12 14.29
CA ILE A 12 -1.86 4.79 14.61
C ILE A 12 -2.47 5.89 15.50
N GLU A 13 -1.78 6.28 16.57
CA GLU A 13 -2.24 7.33 17.47
C GLU A 13 -2.45 8.67 16.75
N VAL A 14 -1.59 9.00 15.78
CA VAL A 14 -1.72 10.21 14.95
C VAL A 14 -3.04 10.18 14.16
N HIS A 15 -3.31 9.10 13.42
CA HIS A 15 -4.52 9.04 12.58
C HIS A 15 -5.81 8.92 13.39
N LEU A 16 -5.75 8.27 14.56
CA LEU A 16 -6.86 8.28 15.52
C LEU A 16 -7.11 9.69 16.08
N ALA A 17 -6.07 10.49 16.34
CA ALA A 17 -6.22 11.87 16.79
C ALA A 17 -6.87 12.78 15.74
N LYS A 18 -6.54 12.59 14.46
CA LYS A 18 -7.21 13.30 13.36
C LYS A 18 -8.69 12.92 13.24
N SER A 19 -8.96 11.62 13.28
CA SER A 19 -10.32 11.11 13.21
C SER A 19 -11.17 11.58 14.41
N ARG A 20 -10.54 11.74 15.58
CA ARG A 20 -11.18 12.31 16.78
C ARG A 20 -11.53 13.78 16.57
N ARG A 21 -10.60 14.59 16.04
CA ARG A 21 -10.84 16.01 15.73
C ARG A 21 -11.98 16.16 14.74
N ALA A 22 -11.95 15.44 13.63
CA ALA A 22 -13.00 15.50 12.61
C ALA A 22 -14.36 15.05 13.18
N GLY A 23 -14.39 14.01 14.02
CA GLY A 23 -15.61 13.58 14.70
C GLY A 23 -16.16 14.63 15.68
N ALA A 24 -15.28 15.32 16.43
CA ALA A 24 -15.68 16.39 17.34
C ALA A 24 -16.23 17.61 16.60
N LEU A 25 -15.61 18.00 15.48
CA LEU A 25 -16.06 19.12 14.64
C LEU A 25 -17.45 18.91 14.04
N THR A 26 -17.83 17.65 13.78
CA THR A 26 -19.10 17.28 13.14
C THR A 26 -20.14 16.71 14.11
N GLY A 27 -19.77 16.53 15.38
CA GLY A 27 -20.61 15.86 16.37
C GLY A 27 -20.85 14.36 16.12
N THR A 28 -20.21 13.77 15.11
CA THR A 28 -20.39 12.36 14.73
C THR A 28 -19.04 11.66 14.67
N PRO A 29 -18.75 10.69 15.56
CA PRO A 29 -17.51 9.92 15.49
C PRO A 29 -17.35 9.26 14.11
N ILE A 30 -16.16 9.30 13.54
CA ILE A 30 -15.85 8.65 12.26
C ILE A 30 -15.55 7.16 12.52
N PRO A 31 -16.03 6.18 11.73
CA PRO A 31 -15.54 4.82 11.83
C PRO A 31 -14.11 4.81 11.30
N HIS A 32 -13.16 4.40 12.11
CA HIS A 32 -11.76 4.28 11.71
C HIS A 32 -11.43 2.81 11.47
N VAL A 33 -10.88 2.50 10.30
CA VAL A 33 -10.50 1.13 9.93
C VAL A 33 -9.01 1.09 9.70
N ILE A 34 -8.34 0.15 10.36
CA ILE A 34 -6.93 -0.15 10.13
C ILE A 34 -6.86 -1.47 9.38
N THR A 35 -6.41 -1.44 8.13
CA THR A 35 -6.13 -2.66 7.39
C THR A 35 -4.81 -3.26 7.85
N THR A 36 -4.75 -4.58 7.89
CA THR A 36 -3.63 -5.31 8.51
C THR A 36 -3.30 -6.55 7.69
N SER A 37 -2.07 -7.02 7.75
CA SER A 37 -1.64 -8.28 7.15
C SER A 37 -1.44 -9.35 8.22
N TYR A 38 -1.15 -10.58 7.80
CA TYR A 38 -0.79 -11.66 8.73
C TYR A 38 0.46 -11.33 9.59
N LEU A 39 1.30 -10.38 9.16
CA LEU A 39 2.47 -9.91 9.91
C LEU A 39 2.14 -8.81 10.92
N THR A 40 1.12 -8.00 10.66
CA THR A 40 0.84 -6.79 11.46
C THR A 40 -0.41 -6.90 12.32
N HIS A 41 -1.31 -7.85 12.03
CA HIS A 41 -2.61 -7.95 12.70
C HIS A 41 -2.50 -8.14 14.21
N ALA A 42 -1.83 -9.20 14.67
CA ALA A 42 -1.75 -9.51 16.10
C ALA A 42 -1.02 -8.40 16.91
N PRO A 43 0.15 -7.89 16.49
CA PRO A 43 0.80 -6.79 17.20
C PRO A 43 -0.05 -5.51 17.31
N ILE A 44 -0.81 -5.18 16.25
CA ILE A 44 -1.70 -4.01 16.25
C ILE A 44 -2.91 -4.24 17.16
N ALA A 45 -3.54 -5.42 17.08
CA ALA A 45 -4.66 -5.79 17.95
C ALA A 45 -4.28 -5.71 19.43
N ASP A 46 -3.12 -6.28 19.79
CA ASP A 46 -2.59 -6.24 21.15
C ASP A 46 -2.29 -4.81 21.62
N PHE A 47 -1.71 -3.99 20.75
CA PHE A 47 -1.46 -2.57 21.05
C PHE A 47 -2.77 -1.82 21.33
N LEU A 48 -3.78 -2.00 20.48
CA LEU A 48 -5.08 -1.35 20.65
C LEU A 48 -5.79 -1.82 21.92
N ALA A 49 -5.75 -3.13 22.23
CA ALA A 49 -6.32 -3.67 23.46
C ALA A 49 -5.64 -3.07 24.71
N ARG A 50 -4.30 -3.07 24.76
CA ARG A 50 -3.54 -2.51 25.89
C ARG A 50 -3.78 -1.01 26.10
N THR A 51 -3.95 -0.28 25.01
CA THR A 51 -4.16 1.18 25.06
C THR A 51 -5.63 1.58 25.14
N ARG A 52 -6.56 0.62 25.24
CA ARG A 52 -8.01 0.85 25.18
C ARG A 52 -8.38 1.71 23.97
N ASN A 53 -7.96 1.25 22.79
CA ASN A 53 -8.11 1.93 21.50
C ASN A 53 -7.52 3.35 21.48
N SER A 54 -6.47 3.59 22.28
CA SER A 54 -5.87 4.94 22.45
C SER A 54 -6.93 6.02 22.79
N GLY A 55 -7.98 5.64 23.52
CA GLY A 55 -9.10 6.52 23.87
C GLY A 55 -9.90 7.02 22.67
N TYR A 56 -9.97 6.26 21.57
CA TYR A 56 -10.79 6.63 20.42
C TYR A 56 -12.28 6.49 20.75
N PRO A 57 -13.12 7.54 20.58
CA PRO A 57 -14.51 7.51 21.04
C PRO A 57 -15.48 6.83 20.05
N GLY A 58 -15.04 6.57 18.81
CA GLY A 58 -15.87 6.00 17.76
C GLY A 58 -15.58 4.53 17.47
N PRO A 59 -16.27 3.94 16.47
CA PRO A 59 -15.96 2.60 15.98
C PRO A 59 -14.51 2.53 15.48
N LEU A 60 -13.71 1.63 16.04
CA LEU A 60 -12.36 1.30 15.58
C LEU A 60 -12.33 -0.17 15.19
N LEU A 61 -12.09 -0.45 13.91
CA LEU A 61 -12.13 -1.80 13.35
C LEU A 61 -10.77 -2.17 12.77
N LEU A 62 -10.41 -3.45 12.91
CA LEU A 62 -9.31 -4.05 12.18
C LEU A 62 -9.87 -4.80 10.99
N SER A 63 -9.29 -4.55 9.81
CA SER A 63 -9.56 -5.31 8.59
C SER A 63 -8.41 -6.29 8.36
N PRO A 64 -8.55 -7.57 8.77
CA PRO A 64 -7.51 -8.57 8.55
C PRO A 64 -7.38 -8.91 7.06
N GLY A 65 -6.15 -8.94 6.57
CA GLY A 65 -5.83 -9.35 5.22
C GLY A 65 -6.20 -10.79 4.97
N ARG A 66 -6.85 -11.06 3.83
CA ARG A 66 -7.26 -12.41 3.39
C ARG A 66 -6.50 -12.87 2.14
N ALA A 67 -5.57 -12.05 1.64
CA ALA A 67 -4.71 -12.36 0.52
C ALA A 67 -3.26 -12.47 1.01
N VAL A 68 -2.69 -13.67 0.85
CA VAL A 68 -1.28 -13.96 1.15
C VAL A 68 -0.69 -14.67 -0.05
N GLY A 69 0.47 -14.21 -0.50
CA GLY A 69 1.19 -14.79 -1.62
C GLY A 69 2.22 -15.78 -1.12
N LEU A 70 2.44 -16.82 -1.92
CA LEU A 70 3.63 -17.63 -1.82
C LEU A 70 4.68 -17.04 -2.78
N ARG A 71 5.91 -16.95 -2.31
CA ARG A 71 7.08 -16.64 -3.13
C ARG A 71 7.31 -17.78 -4.11
N LEU A 72 7.86 -17.44 -5.26
CA LEU A 72 8.15 -18.40 -6.31
C LEU A 72 9.67 -18.53 -6.50
N ILE A 73 10.09 -19.69 -6.98
CA ILE A 73 11.42 -19.85 -7.59
C ILE A 73 11.48 -18.90 -8.79
N PRO A 74 12.50 -18.03 -8.88
CA PRO A 74 12.60 -17.08 -9.98
C PRO A 74 12.83 -17.78 -11.31
N MET A 75 12.42 -17.14 -12.40
CA MET A 75 12.81 -17.62 -13.73
C MET A 75 14.29 -17.29 -13.95
N ALA A 76 15.04 -18.20 -14.57
CA ALA A 76 16.42 -18.00 -14.97
C ALA A 76 16.57 -16.79 -15.91
N ARG A 77 15.57 -16.53 -16.76
CA ARG A 77 15.56 -15.32 -17.61
C ARG A 77 15.50 -14.04 -16.79
N ASP A 78 14.74 -14.03 -15.69
CA ASP A 78 14.55 -12.84 -14.85
C ASP A 78 15.85 -12.57 -14.07
N LEU A 79 16.55 -13.62 -13.61
CA LEU A 79 17.88 -13.51 -12.98
C LEU A 79 18.97 -13.02 -13.94
N ARG A 80 18.91 -13.41 -15.23
CA ARG A 80 19.84 -12.90 -16.26
C ARG A 80 19.56 -11.44 -16.56
N PHE A 81 18.30 -11.10 -16.80
CA PHE A 81 17.87 -9.73 -17.06
C PHE A 81 18.26 -8.78 -15.91
N ALA A 82 17.98 -9.17 -14.65
CA ALA A 82 18.35 -8.37 -13.49
C ALA A 82 19.87 -8.19 -13.36
N TRP A 83 20.67 -9.17 -13.79
CA TRP A 83 22.13 -9.04 -13.79
C TRP A 83 22.61 -8.08 -14.88
N GLU A 84 22.02 -8.12 -16.06
CA GLU A 84 22.41 -7.28 -17.20
C GLU A 84 22.00 -5.81 -17.01
N GLU A 85 20.82 -5.55 -16.45
CA GLU A 85 20.25 -4.20 -16.35
C GLU A 85 20.61 -3.46 -15.07
N MET A 86 20.90 -4.17 -13.97
CA MET A 86 21.19 -3.51 -12.70
C MET A 86 22.62 -2.97 -12.65
N PRO A 87 22.83 -1.72 -12.20
CA PRO A 87 24.17 -1.20 -11.95
C PRO A 87 24.92 -2.09 -10.94
N GLN A 88 26.14 -2.48 -11.28
CA GLN A 88 26.97 -3.32 -10.44
C GLN A 88 28.20 -2.56 -9.97
N GLN A 89 28.58 -2.76 -8.71
CA GLN A 89 29.86 -2.26 -8.21
C GLN A 89 31.00 -2.90 -9.01
N LEU A 90 31.97 -2.07 -9.42
CA LEU A 90 33.25 -2.53 -9.95
C LEU A 90 34.05 -3.18 -8.81
N LEU A 91 34.29 -4.48 -8.93
CA LEU A 91 35.07 -5.27 -7.99
C LEU A 91 36.45 -5.59 -8.60
N ASP A 92 37.40 -6.00 -7.76
CA ASP A 92 38.63 -6.59 -8.25
C ASP A 92 38.36 -7.90 -9.02
N GLU A 93 39.33 -8.36 -9.80
CA GLU A 93 39.16 -9.53 -10.68
C GLU A 93 38.77 -10.81 -9.93
N GLN A 94 39.27 -11.03 -8.72
CA GLN A 94 38.97 -12.24 -7.96
C GLN A 94 37.54 -12.20 -7.42
N ALA A 95 37.15 -11.08 -6.81
CA ALA A 95 35.81 -10.85 -6.31
C ALA A 95 34.77 -10.89 -7.45
N GLN A 96 35.12 -10.36 -8.62
CA GLN A 96 34.27 -10.42 -9.81
C GLN A 96 34.00 -11.87 -10.26
N LYS A 97 35.05 -12.70 -10.35
CA LYS A 97 34.91 -14.14 -10.68
C LYS A 97 34.04 -14.90 -9.68
N VAL A 98 34.17 -14.59 -8.39
CA VAL A 98 33.32 -15.18 -7.34
C VAL A 98 31.86 -14.75 -7.54
N ARG A 99 31.60 -13.48 -7.84
CA ARG A 99 30.23 -12.98 -8.09
C ARG A 99 29.59 -13.64 -9.31
N GLU A 100 30.33 -13.79 -10.40
CA GLU A 100 29.88 -14.49 -11.61
C GLU A 100 29.60 -15.97 -11.35
N SER A 101 30.46 -16.63 -10.58
CA SER A 101 30.27 -18.03 -10.20
C SER A 101 29.02 -18.22 -9.34
N LEU A 102 28.77 -17.31 -8.39
CA LEU A 102 27.56 -17.30 -7.57
C LEU A 102 26.31 -17.08 -8.42
N HIS A 103 26.34 -16.12 -9.35
CA HIS A 103 25.22 -15.86 -10.26
C HIS A 103 24.87 -17.08 -11.12
N ALA A 104 25.89 -17.73 -11.71
CA ALA A 104 25.70 -18.96 -12.46
C ALA A 104 25.12 -20.10 -11.60
N ALA A 105 25.58 -20.23 -10.35
CA ALA A 105 25.05 -21.21 -9.40
C ALA A 105 23.59 -20.95 -9.05
N LEU A 106 23.20 -19.68 -8.83
CA LEU A 106 21.81 -19.30 -8.54
C LEU A 106 20.87 -19.55 -9.73
N ILE A 107 21.34 -19.31 -10.96
CA ILE A 107 20.58 -19.66 -12.18
C ILE A 107 20.37 -21.18 -12.24
N ASN A 108 21.42 -21.97 -12.03
CA ASN A 108 21.33 -23.42 -12.07
C ASN A 108 20.40 -23.96 -10.96
N TRP A 109 20.50 -23.40 -9.76
CA TRP A 109 19.57 -23.70 -8.66
C TRP A 109 18.12 -23.44 -9.07
N ALA A 110 17.81 -22.28 -9.64
CA ALA A 110 16.45 -21.95 -10.06
C ALA A 110 15.91 -22.94 -11.11
N GLN A 111 16.75 -23.35 -12.07
CA GLN A 111 16.39 -24.34 -13.08
C GLN A 111 16.14 -25.73 -12.49
N GLN A 112 16.98 -26.17 -11.55
CA GLN A 112 16.83 -27.47 -10.89
C GLN A 112 15.65 -27.50 -9.91
N ALA A 113 15.40 -26.40 -9.20
CA ALA A 113 14.31 -26.28 -8.24
C ALA A 113 12.93 -26.16 -8.91
N GLY A 114 12.90 -25.76 -10.19
CA GLY A 114 11.68 -25.56 -10.98
C GLY A 114 11.32 -24.10 -11.10
N GLU A 115 11.66 -23.47 -12.23
CA GLU A 115 11.36 -22.05 -12.48
C GLU A 115 9.86 -21.75 -12.36
N GLY A 116 9.50 -20.72 -11.60
CA GLY A 116 8.12 -20.27 -11.40
C GLY A 116 7.29 -21.14 -10.46
N SER A 117 7.85 -22.22 -9.90
CA SER A 117 7.14 -23.04 -8.92
C SER A 117 7.15 -22.38 -7.54
N ASP A 118 6.27 -22.90 -6.68
CA ASP A 118 6.17 -22.52 -5.27
C ASP A 118 7.50 -22.69 -4.52
N TYR A 119 7.98 -21.63 -3.86
CA TYR A 119 9.14 -21.69 -2.96
C TYR A 119 8.68 -22.10 -1.56
N THR A 120 8.78 -23.39 -1.26
CA THR A 120 8.31 -23.96 0.02
C THR A 120 9.42 -24.46 0.94
N ASP A 121 10.65 -24.64 0.42
CA ASP A 121 11.76 -25.24 1.15
C ASP A 121 12.52 -24.22 2.03
N ASN A 122 11.79 -23.58 2.96
CA ASN A 122 12.30 -22.66 3.97
C ASN A 122 11.28 -22.47 5.12
N LEU A 123 11.58 -21.62 6.11
CA LEU A 123 10.63 -21.19 7.13
C LEU A 123 9.43 -20.46 6.49
N PRO A 124 8.19 -20.61 7.00
CA PRO A 124 7.01 -19.98 6.40
C PRO A 124 7.13 -18.46 6.19
N ALA A 125 7.76 -17.73 7.11
CA ALA A 125 7.99 -16.28 6.96
C ALA A 125 8.96 -15.92 5.82
N GLN A 126 9.82 -16.86 5.40
CA GLN A 126 10.69 -16.76 4.24
C GLN A 126 10.01 -17.25 2.95
N CYS A 127 8.88 -17.95 3.04
CA CYS A 127 8.11 -18.42 1.88
C CYS A 127 6.93 -17.49 1.52
N LEU A 128 6.36 -16.78 2.49
CA LEU A 128 5.15 -15.97 2.29
C LEU A 128 5.47 -14.47 2.13
N HIS A 129 4.64 -13.77 1.35
CA HIS A 129 4.68 -12.30 1.24
C HIS A 129 3.28 -11.67 1.11
N PRO A 130 3.09 -10.40 1.51
CA PRO A 130 1.92 -9.62 1.14
C PRO A 130 1.88 -9.37 -0.38
N VAL A 131 0.71 -9.47 -1.00
CA VAL A 131 0.54 -9.40 -2.48
C VAL A 131 0.26 -7.98 -3.02
N GLY A 132 0.79 -6.97 -2.33
CA GLY A 132 0.59 -5.57 -2.67
C GLY A 132 -0.71 -4.95 -2.12
N HIS A 133 -0.69 -3.62 -2.01
CA HIS A 133 -1.72 -2.86 -1.31
C HIS A 133 -3.06 -2.75 -2.07
N TRP A 134 -3.15 -3.22 -3.33
CA TRP A 134 -4.44 -3.32 -4.00
C TRP A 134 -5.43 -4.16 -3.21
N TYR A 135 -4.97 -5.19 -2.48
CA TYR A 135 -5.84 -6.10 -1.73
C TYR A 135 -6.37 -5.54 -0.41
N GLU A 136 -5.89 -4.40 0.08
CA GLU A 136 -6.33 -3.83 1.37
C GLU A 136 -7.83 -3.48 1.37
N VAL A 137 -8.32 -2.84 0.30
CA VAL A 137 -9.74 -2.50 0.14
C VAL A 137 -10.60 -3.72 -0.21
N PRO A 138 -10.23 -4.59 -1.18
CA PRO A 138 -10.91 -5.86 -1.42
C PRO A 138 -11.01 -6.74 -0.18
N ASN A 139 -10.01 -6.72 0.70
CA ASN A 139 -10.06 -7.46 1.96
C ASN A 139 -11.20 -6.95 2.87
N LEU A 140 -11.53 -5.66 2.87
CA LEU A 140 -12.71 -5.13 3.60
C LEU A 140 -14.02 -5.78 3.13
N LEU A 141 -14.10 -6.14 1.85
CA LEU A 141 -15.21 -6.89 1.28
C LEU A 141 -15.14 -8.35 1.77
N ARG A 142 -13.98 -9.00 1.58
CA ARG A 142 -13.75 -10.43 1.85
C ARG A 142 -13.84 -10.83 3.32
N ASN A 143 -13.56 -9.91 4.24
CA ASN A 143 -13.55 -10.18 5.67
C ASN A 143 -14.81 -9.66 6.40
N GLY A 144 -15.79 -9.15 5.66
CA GLY A 144 -17.07 -8.69 6.19
C GLY A 144 -17.03 -7.35 6.93
N VAL A 145 -15.88 -6.67 7.03
CA VAL A 145 -15.78 -5.38 7.73
C VAL A 145 -16.61 -4.31 7.05
N LEU A 146 -16.62 -4.24 5.71
CA LEU A 146 -17.46 -3.28 5.00
C LEU A 146 -18.95 -3.60 5.20
N ALA A 147 -19.34 -4.89 5.12
CA ALA A 147 -20.72 -5.31 5.34
C ALA A 147 -21.23 -4.88 6.72
N ARG A 148 -20.41 -5.12 7.77
CA ARG A 148 -20.71 -4.68 9.13
C ARG A 148 -20.82 -3.16 9.24
N LEU A 149 -19.89 -2.41 8.64
CA LEU A 149 -19.94 -0.94 8.64
C LEU A 149 -21.21 -0.41 7.97
N LEU A 150 -21.64 -1.01 6.86
CA LEU A 150 -22.86 -0.61 6.16
C LEU A 150 -24.13 -1.00 6.91
N ALA A 151 -24.11 -2.10 7.68
CA ALA A 151 -25.20 -2.43 8.59
C ALA A 151 -25.31 -1.44 9.76
N GLU A 152 -24.17 -1.04 10.34
CA GLU A 152 -24.11 -0.03 11.42
C GLU A 152 -24.41 1.40 10.90
N ARG A 153 -24.04 1.70 9.65
CA ARG A 153 -24.23 3.00 9.00
C ARG A 153 -24.79 2.84 7.57
N PRO A 154 -26.10 2.62 7.42
CA PRO A 154 -26.74 2.41 6.11
C PRO A 154 -26.54 3.57 5.14
N THR A 155 -26.34 4.79 5.64
CA THR A 155 -26.13 6.00 4.84
C THR A 155 -24.66 6.30 4.54
N LEU A 156 -23.72 5.45 4.97
CA LEU A 156 -22.31 5.59 4.61
C LEU A 156 -22.14 5.47 3.09
N ARG A 157 -21.44 6.43 2.48
CA ARG A 157 -21.26 6.51 1.02
C ARG A 157 -19.81 6.60 0.57
N HIS A 158 -18.94 7.18 1.40
CA HIS A 158 -17.57 7.48 1.01
C HIS A 158 -16.56 6.90 1.98
N LEU A 159 -15.42 6.47 1.46
CA LEU A 159 -14.23 6.10 2.21
C LEU A 159 -13.10 7.07 1.88
N LEU A 160 -12.31 7.42 2.89
CA LEU A 160 -10.97 7.98 2.69
C LEU A 160 -9.96 6.86 2.94
N VAL A 161 -9.26 6.44 1.91
CA VAL A 161 -8.23 5.40 1.96
C VAL A 161 -6.88 6.09 1.83
N HIS A 162 -5.98 5.89 2.78
CA HIS A 162 -4.64 6.48 2.69
C HIS A 162 -3.55 5.59 3.30
N ASN A 163 -2.31 5.78 2.86
CA ASN A 163 -1.16 5.13 3.48
C ASN A 163 -0.96 5.61 4.93
N ILE A 164 -0.56 4.70 5.80
CA ILE A 164 -0.33 5.00 7.23
C ILE A 164 0.82 6.00 7.44
N ASP A 165 1.77 6.07 6.51
CA ASP A 165 2.91 6.99 6.54
C ASP A 165 2.60 8.38 5.96
N THR A 166 1.41 8.60 5.42
CA THR A 166 0.96 9.91 4.88
C THR A 166 0.39 10.76 6.01
N LEU A 167 1.28 11.33 6.82
CA LEU A 167 0.90 11.98 8.08
C LEU A 167 0.13 13.28 7.91
N GLY A 168 0.07 13.88 6.73
CA GLY A 168 -0.76 15.05 6.50
C GLY A 168 -2.21 14.76 6.10
N ALA A 169 -2.53 13.51 5.74
CA ALA A 169 -3.87 13.14 5.30
C ALA A 169 -4.88 13.17 6.46
N ASP A 170 -6.00 13.87 6.28
CA ASP A 170 -7.14 13.88 7.19
C ASP A 170 -8.46 13.98 6.42
N VAL A 171 -9.59 13.89 7.14
CA VAL A 171 -10.94 14.00 6.56
C VAL A 171 -11.27 15.48 6.34
N ASP A 172 -10.70 16.05 5.28
CA ASP A 172 -10.93 17.44 4.89
C ASP A 172 -12.31 17.59 4.21
N PRO A 173 -13.24 18.40 4.75
CA PRO A 173 -14.57 18.59 4.19
C PRO A 173 -14.56 19.26 2.81
N LEU A 174 -13.55 20.06 2.46
CA LEU A 174 -13.43 20.68 1.14
C LEU A 174 -13.13 19.66 0.06
N LEU A 175 -12.22 18.73 0.35
CA LEU A 175 -11.84 17.66 -0.58
C LEU A 175 -12.95 16.61 -0.70
N LEU A 176 -13.61 16.25 0.41
CA LEU A 176 -14.81 15.41 0.37
C LEU A 176 -15.92 16.07 -0.47
N GLY A 177 -16.18 17.35 -0.26
CA GLY A 177 -17.18 18.10 -1.02
C GLY A 177 -16.84 18.18 -2.52
N GLN A 178 -15.55 18.34 -2.86
CA GLN A 178 -15.09 18.28 -4.25
C GLN A 178 -15.28 16.89 -4.86
N HIS A 179 -14.96 15.81 -4.14
CA HIS A 179 -15.19 14.44 -4.59
C HIS A 179 -16.68 14.23 -4.89
N ILE A 180 -17.56 14.56 -3.95
CA ILE A 180 -19.02 14.44 -4.10
C ILE A 180 -19.52 15.22 -5.33
N ARG A 181 -19.12 16.49 -5.47
CA ARG A 181 -19.55 17.33 -6.61
C ARG A 181 -19.04 16.82 -7.95
N SER A 182 -17.87 16.19 -7.99
CA SER A 182 -17.30 15.69 -9.25
C SER A 182 -18.00 14.43 -9.76
N GLY A 183 -18.75 13.72 -8.91
CA GLY A 183 -19.43 12.47 -9.26
C GLY A 183 -18.50 11.30 -9.57
N LYS A 184 -17.18 11.47 -9.37
CA LYS A 184 -16.17 10.45 -9.67
C LYS A 184 -16.25 9.30 -8.68
N ALA A 185 -16.00 8.08 -9.15
CA ALA A 185 -15.93 6.89 -8.34
C ALA A 185 -14.72 6.92 -7.39
N LEU A 186 -13.61 7.48 -7.88
CA LEU A 186 -12.34 7.60 -7.16
C LEU A 186 -11.73 8.98 -7.40
N THR A 187 -11.39 9.72 -6.35
CA THR A 187 -10.55 10.93 -6.46
C THR A 187 -9.23 10.69 -5.77
N THR A 188 -8.14 10.77 -6.52
CA THR A 188 -6.77 10.65 -6.00
C THR A 188 -6.20 12.02 -5.66
N GLU A 189 -5.63 12.15 -4.47
CA GLU A 189 -4.82 13.30 -4.12
C GLU A 189 -3.39 13.13 -4.64
N VAL A 190 -2.85 14.14 -5.32
CA VAL A 190 -1.47 14.16 -5.81
C VAL A 190 -0.75 15.40 -5.29
N ILE A 191 0.57 15.31 -5.15
CA ILE A 191 1.42 16.44 -4.74
C ILE A 191 2.41 16.76 -5.87
N THR A 192 2.93 17.99 -5.89
CA THR A 192 4.07 18.31 -6.77
C THR A 192 5.25 17.42 -6.42
N ARG A 193 5.82 16.77 -7.43
CA ARG A 193 6.95 15.85 -7.28
C ARG A 193 8.21 16.59 -6.84
N ARG A 194 8.98 15.98 -5.94
CA ARG A 194 10.37 16.32 -5.61
C ARG A 194 11.30 15.15 -5.91
N ILE A 195 12.60 15.41 -5.93
CA ILE A 195 13.62 14.41 -6.28
C ILE A 195 13.61 13.18 -5.35
N ASP A 196 13.30 13.38 -4.08
CA ASP A 196 13.26 12.32 -3.07
C ASP A 196 11.95 11.49 -3.09
N ASP A 197 10.95 11.92 -3.87
CA ASP A 197 9.70 11.17 -3.99
C ASP A 197 9.93 9.99 -4.94
N ARG A 198 9.75 8.77 -4.42
CA ARG A 198 9.89 7.52 -5.16
C ARG A 198 8.56 6.79 -5.24
N GLY A 199 8.14 6.44 -6.45
CA GLY A 199 6.95 5.63 -6.68
C GLY A 199 6.14 6.09 -7.88
N GLY A 200 4.85 5.74 -7.90
CA GLY A 200 3.97 6.12 -8.99
C GLY A 200 3.67 7.61 -9.05
N GLY A 201 3.44 8.11 -10.27
CA GLY A 201 3.03 9.49 -10.51
C GLY A 201 1.89 9.61 -11.49
N LEU A 202 1.37 10.82 -11.64
CA LEU A 202 0.28 11.12 -12.55
C LEU A 202 0.81 11.31 -13.97
N ALA A 203 0.27 10.57 -14.93
CA ALA A 203 0.65 10.68 -16.33
C ALA A 203 -0.58 10.60 -17.24
N ARG A 204 -0.41 11.07 -18.47
CA ARG A 204 -1.36 10.82 -19.55
C ARG A 204 -0.81 9.71 -20.43
N VAL A 205 -1.53 8.58 -20.49
CA VAL A 205 -1.20 7.45 -21.36
C VAL A 205 -2.38 7.22 -22.30
N ASP A 206 -2.11 7.21 -23.60
CA ASP A 206 -3.13 7.07 -24.65
C ASP A 206 -4.33 8.03 -24.47
N GLY A 207 -4.03 9.28 -24.11
CA GLY A 207 -5.02 10.33 -23.88
C GLY A 207 -5.70 10.30 -22.51
N GLN A 208 -5.60 9.20 -21.76
CA GLN A 208 -6.22 9.05 -20.44
C GLN A 208 -5.28 9.45 -19.30
N LEU A 209 -5.78 10.28 -18.39
CA LEU A 209 -5.07 10.67 -17.18
C LEU A 209 -5.19 9.55 -16.14
N ARG A 210 -4.07 9.01 -15.68
CA ARG A 210 -4.01 7.88 -14.74
C ARG A 210 -2.74 7.90 -13.90
N LEU A 211 -2.73 7.14 -12.82
CA LEU A 211 -1.47 6.84 -12.11
C LEU A 211 -0.69 5.80 -12.91
N VAL A 212 0.62 6.00 -12.96
CA VAL A 212 1.57 5.02 -13.50
C VAL A 212 2.56 4.72 -12.39
N GLU A 213 2.59 3.47 -11.95
CA GLU A 213 3.50 3.00 -10.91
C GLU A 213 4.95 3.02 -11.41
N GLY A 214 5.90 3.30 -10.51
CA GLY A 214 7.33 3.35 -10.90
C GLY A 214 7.82 2.05 -11.54
N LEU A 215 7.33 0.91 -11.04
CA LEU A 215 7.60 -0.43 -11.59
C LEU A 215 7.03 -0.65 -13.00
N ALA A 216 6.09 0.18 -13.45
CA ALA A 216 5.52 0.12 -14.80
C ALA A 216 6.35 0.93 -15.82
N LEU A 217 7.28 1.77 -15.35
CA LEU A 217 8.09 2.60 -16.23
C LEU A 217 9.21 1.76 -16.84
N PRO A 218 9.42 1.82 -18.18
CA PRO A 218 10.45 1.02 -18.83
C PRO A 218 11.87 1.48 -18.48
N ARG A 219 12.02 2.71 -17.98
CA ARG A 219 13.28 3.27 -17.49
C ARG A 219 13.02 4.19 -16.31
N GLU A 220 13.87 4.11 -15.29
CA GLU A 220 13.76 4.94 -14.07
C GLU A 220 13.81 6.44 -14.40
N GLU A 221 14.58 6.84 -15.43
CA GLU A 221 14.72 8.24 -15.82
C GLU A 221 13.40 8.92 -16.22
N ILE A 222 12.40 8.14 -16.66
CA ILE A 222 11.08 8.65 -17.05
C ILE A 222 10.34 9.19 -15.83
N GLU A 223 10.60 8.65 -14.64
CA GLU A 223 9.98 9.10 -13.39
C GLU A 223 10.28 10.59 -13.13
N PHE A 224 11.47 11.09 -13.55
CA PHE A 224 11.84 12.50 -13.40
C PHE A 224 11.03 13.46 -14.27
N ASN A 225 10.37 12.95 -15.32
CA ASN A 225 9.50 13.77 -16.18
C ASN A 225 8.09 13.95 -15.59
N LEU A 226 7.76 13.23 -14.51
CA LEU A 226 6.45 13.33 -13.88
C LEU A 226 6.35 14.60 -13.03
N THR A 227 5.30 15.40 -13.27
CA THR A 227 5.06 16.64 -12.52
C THR A 227 4.45 16.38 -11.15
N TYR A 228 3.64 15.32 -11.04
CA TYR A 228 2.88 15.01 -9.84
C TYR A 228 3.16 13.60 -9.34
N TYR A 229 3.32 13.49 -8.03
CA TYR A 229 3.54 12.26 -7.30
C TYR A 229 2.24 11.79 -6.62
N ASN A 230 2.03 10.47 -6.59
CA ASN A 230 0.89 9.86 -5.93
C ASN A 230 1.05 9.92 -4.40
N SER A 231 0.22 10.72 -3.72
CA SER A 231 0.20 10.76 -2.25
C SER A 231 -0.31 9.47 -1.59
N ALA A 232 -0.88 8.56 -2.39
CA ALA A 232 -1.62 7.40 -1.94
C ALA A 232 -2.75 7.75 -0.96
N THR A 233 -3.44 8.86 -1.20
CA THR A 233 -4.69 9.25 -0.52
C THR A 233 -5.82 9.31 -1.54
N TYR A 234 -6.91 8.60 -1.25
CA TYR A 234 -8.00 8.35 -2.18
C TYR A 234 -9.36 8.54 -1.52
N TRP A 235 -10.22 9.34 -2.15
CA TRP A 235 -11.64 9.40 -1.83
C TRP A 235 -12.39 8.43 -2.73
N VAL A 236 -13.16 7.53 -2.12
CA VAL A 236 -13.82 6.42 -2.82
C VAL A 236 -15.32 6.49 -2.58
N ASP A 237 -16.11 6.45 -3.65
CA ASP A 237 -17.55 6.19 -3.57
C ASP A 237 -17.79 4.68 -3.44
N ILE A 238 -18.47 4.26 -2.38
CA ILE A 238 -18.68 2.85 -2.04
C ILE A 238 -19.51 2.15 -3.10
N ASP A 239 -20.60 2.77 -3.59
CA ASP A 239 -21.51 2.10 -4.52
C ASP A 239 -20.88 1.96 -5.90
N GLN A 240 -20.15 2.98 -6.36
CA GLN A 240 -19.40 2.91 -7.61
C GLN A 240 -18.22 1.93 -7.52
N LEU A 241 -17.55 1.85 -6.37
CA LEU A 241 -16.54 0.81 -6.12
C LEU A 241 -17.17 -0.57 -6.22
N LEU A 242 -18.26 -0.84 -5.51
CA LEU A 242 -18.95 -2.13 -5.55
C LEU A 242 -19.38 -2.49 -6.97
N ALA A 243 -19.93 -1.53 -7.72
CA ALA A 243 -20.29 -1.72 -9.13
C ALA A 243 -19.09 -2.12 -10.01
N ALA A 244 -17.89 -1.56 -9.76
CA ALA A 244 -16.66 -1.95 -10.46
C ALA A 244 -16.24 -3.41 -10.19
N PHE A 245 -16.57 -3.94 -9.01
CA PHE A 245 -16.43 -5.36 -8.67
C PHE A 245 -17.61 -6.23 -9.18
N GLY A 246 -18.65 -5.63 -9.77
CA GLY A 246 -19.87 -6.35 -10.14
C GLY A 246 -20.75 -6.71 -8.94
N LEU A 247 -20.68 -5.92 -7.87
CA LEU A 247 -21.39 -6.12 -6.60
C LEU A 247 -22.33 -4.95 -6.30
N SER A 248 -23.35 -5.23 -5.50
CA SER A 248 -24.15 -4.27 -4.75
C SER A 248 -23.88 -4.41 -3.25
N ARG A 249 -24.42 -3.50 -2.43
CA ARG A 249 -24.30 -3.60 -0.96
C ARG A 249 -24.86 -4.92 -0.41
N ALA A 250 -25.96 -5.42 -0.98
CA ALA A 250 -26.61 -6.65 -0.54
C ALA A 250 -25.75 -7.90 -0.78
N ASP A 251 -24.94 -7.87 -1.85
CA ASP A 251 -24.08 -8.99 -2.22
C ASP A 251 -22.91 -9.21 -1.24
N LEU A 252 -22.63 -8.23 -0.36
CA LEU A 252 -21.58 -8.32 0.65
C LEU A 252 -21.87 -9.36 1.74
N ALA A 253 -23.10 -9.88 1.82
CA ALA A 253 -23.46 -10.99 2.72
C ALA A 253 -23.16 -12.37 2.10
N ASP A 254 -22.83 -12.44 0.80
CA ASP A 254 -22.52 -13.68 0.09
C ASP A 254 -21.01 -13.81 -0.14
N ASP A 255 -20.36 -14.59 0.73
CA ASP A 255 -18.92 -14.79 0.72
C ASP A 255 -18.40 -15.36 -0.61
N ASP A 256 -19.13 -16.26 -1.26
CA ASP A 256 -18.69 -16.88 -2.51
C ASP A 256 -18.79 -15.90 -3.68
N ARG A 257 -19.86 -15.11 -3.71
CA ARG A 257 -20.02 -14.04 -4.71
C ARG A 257 -18.96 -12.96 -4.55
N VAL A 258 -18.67 -12.52 -3.33
CA VAL A 258 -17.60 -11.56 -3.07
C VAL A 258 -16.23 -12.14 -3.45
N ALA A 259 -15.97 -13.43 -3.18
CA ALA A 259 -14.74 -14.09 -3.62
C ALA A 259 -14.59 -14.06 -5.14
N ALA A 260 -15.64 -14.44 -5.86
CA ALA A 260 -15.65 -14.47 -7.31
C ALA A 260 -15.43 -13.07 -7.91
N ALA A 261 -16.12 -12.06 -7.39
CA ALA A 261 -15.99 -10.66 -7.79
C ALA A 261 -14.56 -10.12 -7.59
N VAL A 262 -13.97 -10.35 -6.42
CA VAL A 262 -12.59 -9.93 -6.13
C VAL A 262 -11.59 -10.60 -7.05
N ARG A 263 -11.72 -11.91 -7.31
CA ARG A 263 -10.87 -12.62 -8.29
C ARG A 263 -11.06 -12.07 -9.71
N GLY A 264 -12.31 -11.81 -10.10
CA GLY A 264 -12.65 -11.26 -11.42
C GLY A 264 -12.00 -9.91 -11.68
N LEU A 265 -12.03 -8.99 -10.70
CA LEU A 265 -11.36 -7.70 -10.86
C LEU A 265 -9.83 -7.83 -10.74
N ALA A 266 -9.31 -8.67 -9.83
CA ALA A 266 -7.88 -8.89 -9.67
C ALA A 266 -7.21 -9.39 -10.96
N ALA A 267 -7.90 -10.22 -11.75
CA ALA A 267 -7.42 -10.71 -13.04
C ALA A 267 -7.26 -9.60 -14.10
N ARG A 268 -7.94 -8.46 -13.93
CA ARG A 268 -7.84 -7.29 -14.81
C ARG A 268 -6.77 -6.29 -14.35
N MET A 269 -6.29 -6.42 -13.13
CA MET A 269 -5.24 -5.54 -12.59
C MET A 269 -3.87 -5.97 -13.11
N PRO A 270 -2.96 -5.02 -13.37
CA PRO A 270 -1.55 -5.32 -13.54
C PRO A 270 -0.99 -6.17 -12.40
N THR A 271 0.02 -6.98 -12.70
CA THR A 271 0.78 -7.76 -11.70
C THR A 271 2.24 -7.39 -11.89
N TYR A 272 2.84 -6.77 -10.87
CA TYR A 272 4.26 -6.45 -10.89
C TYR A 272 5.05 -7.59 -10.29
N ILE A 273 6.14 -7.96 -10.95
CA ILE A 273 7.04 -9.02 -10.52
C ILE A 273 8.31 -8.36 -9.97
N THR A 274 8.75 -8.78 -8.79
CA THR A 274 9.98 -8.29 -8.18
C THR A 274 10.84 -9.44 -7.67
N LEU A 275 12.15 -9.30 -7.82
CA LEU A 275 13.12 -10.19 -7.19
C LEU A 275 13.44 -9.66 -5.78
N LYS A 276 13.44 -10.57 -4.82
CA LYS A 276 13.82 -10.31 -3.42
C LYS A 276 14.73 -11.40 -2.93
N ASP A 277 15.52 -11.09 -1.92
CA ASP A 277 16.38 -12.06 -1.27
C ASP A 277 15.73 -12.62 -0.01
N VAL A 278 15.83 -13.94 0.16
CA VAL A 278 15.43 -14.63 1.39
C VAL A 278 16.62 -15.37 1.98
N LYS A 279 16.63 -15.44 3.31
CA LYS A 279 17.68 -16.13 4.06
C LYS A 279 17.24 -17.55 4.36
N LYS A 280 18.07 -18.53 4.03
CA LYS A 280 17.85 -19.94 4.37
C LYS A 280 18.92 -20.40 5.33
N ARG A 281 18.50 -20.86 6.51
CA ARG A 281 19.39 -21.36 7.56
C ARG A 281 19.43 -22.87 7.57
N TRP A 282 20.62 -23.44 7.69
CA TRP A 282 20.83 -24.89 7.73
C TRP A 282 22.05 -25.27 8.58
N GLY A 283 22.15 -26.57 8.88
CA GLY A 283 23.26 -27.13 9.66
C GLY A 283 23.43 -26.45 11.03
N LYS A 284 24.68 -26.09 11.36
CA LYS A 284 25.07 -25.44 12.63
C LYS A 284 25.10 -23.91 12.51
N GLY A 285 24.07 -23.30 11.91
CA GLY A 285 23.93 -21.85 11.80
C GLY A 285 24.53 -21.23 10.54
N GLN A 286 24.67 -22.02 9.48
CA GLN A 286 25.00 -21.50 8.15
C GLN A 286 23.78 -20.79 7.57
N GLU A 287 24.01 -19.70 6.83
CA GLU A 287 22.97 -18.87 6.22
C GLU A 287 23.33 -18.61 4.76
N ASP A 288 22.48 -19.07 3.86
CA ASP A 288 22.57 -18.78 2.42
C ASP A 288 21.48 -17.77 2.04
N VAL A 289 21.75 -16.99 1.00
CA VAL A 289 20.81 -16.03 0.43
C VAL A 289 20.35 -16.53 -0.93
N PHE A 290 19.03 -16.69 -1.08
CA PHE A 290 18.42 -17.12 -2.33
C PHE A 290 17.54 -16.01 -2.90
N PRO A 291 17.63 -15.73 -4.22
CA PRO A 291 16.68 -14.87 -4.89
C PRO A 291 15.34 -15.61 -5.02
N VAL A 292 14.26 -14.90 -4.75
CA VAL A 292 12.89 -15.38 -4.91
C VAL A 292 12.09 -14.34 -5.67
N THR A 293 11.08 -14.83 -6.38
CA THR A 293 10.11 -13.97 -7.06
C THR A 293 8.93 -13.68 -6.14
N GLN A 294 8.56 -12.41 -6.07
CA GLN A 294 7.33 -11.92 -5.47
C GLN A 294 6.49 -11.23 -6.53
N PHE A 295 5.18 -11.24 -6.33
CA PHE A 295 4.27 -10.47 -7.15
C PHE A 295 3.39 -9.55 -6.30
N GLU A 296 3.06 -8.39 -6.85
CA GLU A 296 2.24 -7.38 -6.19
C GLU A 296 1.23 -6.77 -7.15
N LYS A 297 0.08 -6.36 -6.58
CA LYS A 297 -0.91 -5.51 -7.25
C LYS A 297 -1.01 -4.19 -6.49
N LEU A 298 -1.05 -3.07 -7.22
CA LEU A 298 -0.99 -1.74 -6.64
C LEU A 298 -2.34 -1.03 -6.81
N TRP A 299 -2.83 -0.41 -5.74
CA TRP A 299 -4.12 0.28 -5.72
C TRP A 299 -4.20 1.44 -6.72
N GLY A 300 -3.07 2.08 -7.06
CA GLY A 300 -3.02 3.15 -8.06
C GLY A 300 -3.53 2.70 -9.43
N ASP A 301 -3.37 1.41 -9.76
CA ASP A 301 -3.82 0.83 -11.01
C ASP A 301 -5.36 0.81 -11.16
N MET A 302 -6.12 1.06 -10.09
CA MET A 302 -7.57 1.29 -10.20
C MET A 302 -7.89 2.42 -11.17
N THR A 303 -6.98 3.39 -11.33
CA THR A 303 -7.13 4.51 -12.28
C THR A 303 -6.98 4.11 -13.75
N THR A 304 -6.60 2.85 -14.02
CA THR A 304 -6.49 2.30 -15.38
C THR A 304 -7.75 1.56 -15.83
N LEU A 305 -8.71 1.32 -14.92
CA LEU A 305 -9.90 0.53 -15.21
C LEU A 305 -10.86 1.25 -16.19
N PRO A 306 -11.18 0.64 -17.33
CA PRO A 306 -12.19 1.19 -18.24
C PRO A 306 -13.55 1.32 -17.56
N GLY A 307 -14.17 2.50 -17.68
CA GLY A 307 -15.48 2.82 -17.10
C GLY A 307 -15.48 3.09 -15.59
N TYR A 308 -14.32 3.02 -14.92
CA TYR A 308 -14.19 3.44 -13.53
C TYR A 308 -13.76 4.90 -13.48
N GLU A 309 -14.71 5.80 -13.28
CA GLU A 309 -14.49 7.23 -13.41
C GLU A 309 -13.58 7.79 -12.30
N CYS A 310 -12.33 8.04 -12.64
CA CYS A 310 -11.34 8.62 -11.72
C CYS A 310 -11.17 10.13 -11.91
N GLY A 311 -10.85 10.81 -10.82
CA GLY A 311 -10.47 12.23 -10.76
C GLY A 311 -9.18 12.42 -9.98
N PHE A 312 -8.56 13.59 -10.14
CA PHE A 312 -7.30 13.94 -9.49
C PHE A 312 -7.39 15.34 -8.90
N VAL A 313 -6.82 15.54 -7.72
CA VAL A 313 -6.75 16.84 -7.06
C VAL A 313 -5.33 17.07 -6.56
N VAL A 314 -4.77 18.24 -6.90
CA VAL A 314 -3.47 18.66 -6.40
C VAL A 314 -3.64 19.20 -4.99
N VAL A 315 -2.89 18.67 -4.04
CA VAL A 315 -2.91 19.09 -2.64
C VAL A 315 -1.54 19.64 -2.20
N PRO A 316 -1.49 20.45 -1.12
CA PRO A 316 -0.22 20.89 -0.55
C PRO A 316 0.67 19.71 -0.14
N ARG A 317 1.98 19.85 -0.29
CA ARG A 317 2.95 18.79 0.06
C ARG A 317 2.79 18.31 1.51
N VAL A 318 2.58 19.23 2.46
CA VAL A 318 2.41 18.90 3.89
C VAL A 318 1.25 17.96 4.16
N ARG A 319 0.25 17.90 3.25
CA ARG A 319 -0.87 16.95 3.30
C ARG A 319 -0.50 15.58 2.75
N GLY A 320 0.13 15.54 1.57
CA GLY A 320 0.31 14.30 0.81
C GLY A 320 1.68 13.64 0.88
N GLN A 321 2.68 14.25 1.55
CA GLN A 321 4.00 13.64 1.64
C GLN A 321 4.04 12.43 2.58
N GLN A 322 4.91 11.48 2.27
CA GLN A 322 5.04 10.19 2.94
C GLN A 322 6.36 10.10 3.70
N LEU A 323 6.36 9.44 4.86
CA LEU A 323 7.57 9.10 5.61
C LEU A 323 7.95 7.63 5.39
N LYS A 324 8.68 7.36 4.31
CA LYS A 324 9.16 6.04 3.90
C LYS A 324 10.42 5.61 4.64
N GLU A 325 11.30 6.56 4.96
CA GLU A 325 12.61 6.28 5.54
C GLU A 325 12.87 7.14 6.78
N VAL A 326 13.67 6.59 7.70
CA VAL A 326 14.04 7.30 8.94
C VAL A 326 14.78 8.62 8.63
N ALA A 327 15.56 8.66 7.57
CA ALA A 327 16.29 9.85 7.13
C ALA A 327 15.38 11.05 6.82
N GLN A 328 14.11 10.81 6.48
CA GLN A 328 13.15 11.86 6.16
C GLN A 328 12.58 12.55 7.41
N LEU A 329 12.79 11.98 8.61
CA LEU A 329 12.18 12.48 9.84
C LEU A 329 12.69 13.87 10.25
N ASP A 330 13.99 14.13 10.10
CA ASP A 330 14.58 15.43 10.46
C ASP A 330 14.05 16.55 9.56
N GLY A 331 14.00 16.32 8.25
CA GLY A 331 13.40 17.24 7.29
C GLY A 331 11.93 17.52 7.60
N TRP A 332 11.14 16.48 7.84
CA TRP A 332 9.72 16.59 8.20
C TRP A 332 9.44 17.35 9.51
N LEU A 333 10.35 17.24 10.49
CA LEU A 333 10.25 18.01 11.74
C LEU A 333 10.52 19.50 11.52
N ARG A 334 11.39 19.85 10.57
CA ARG A 334 11.89 21.22 10.36
C ARG A 334 11.17 21.99 9.26
N ASP A 335 10.58 21.30 8.29
CA ASP A 335 9.95 21.91 7.10
C ASP A 335 8.51 22.45 7.36
N GLY A 336 8.04 22.38 8.60
CA GLY A 336 6.70 22.80 9.02
C GLY A 336 5.65 21.68 8.97
N SER A 337 5.96 20.49 8.48
CA SER A 337 4.99 19.39 8.37
C SER A 337 4.57 18.82 9.71
N ALA A 338 5.49 18.72 10.66
CA ALA A 338 5.15 18.36 12.04
C ALA A 338 4.22 19.40 12.70
N ALA A 339 4.47 20.69 12.49
CA ALA A 339 3.61 21.75 13.00
C ALA A 339 2.23 21.72 12.33
N TYR A 340 2.17 21.50 11.02
CA TYR A 340 0.91 21.28 10.30
C TYR A 340 0.14 20.09 10.87
N LEU A 341 0.81 18.94 11.10
CA LEU A 341 0.18 17.76 11.69
C LEU A 341 -0.49 18.06 13.04
N GLU A 342 0.14 18.86 13.91
CA GLU A 342 -0.43 19.25 15.20
C GLU A 342 -1.77 19.99 15.04
N THR A 343 -1.95 20.77 13.98
CA THR A 343 -3.23 21.46 13.70
C THR A 343 -4.37 20.51 13.30
N LEU A 344 -4.02 19.31 12.84
CA LEU A 344 -4.97 18.29 12.40
C LEU A 344 -5.40 17.33 13.52
N CYS A 345 -4.76 17.37 14.69
CA CYS A 345 -4.93 16.37 15.73
C CYS A 345 -5.70 16.88 16.94
N ALA A 346 -6.64 16.08 17.44
CA ALA A 346 -7.17 16.18 18.79
C ALA A 346 -6.59 15.04 19.63
N TRP A 347 -5.59 15.36 20.45
CA TRP A 347 -4.88 14.36 21.26
C TRP A 347 -5.74 13.88 22.44
N ALA A 348 -5.61 12.59 22.77
CA ALA A 348 -6.13 12.00 24.00
C ALA A 348 -5.08 11.99 25.11
#